data_AF-A0A2N2F387-F1
#
_entry.id   AF-A0A2N2F387-F1
#
_cell.length_a   1.000
_cell.length_b   1.000
_cell.length_c   1.000
_cell.angle_alpha   90.00
_cell.angle_beta   90.00
_cell.angle_gamma   90.00
#
_symmetry.space_group_name_H-M   'P 1'
#
loop_
_entity.id
_entity.type
_entity.pdbx_description
1 polymer ?
#
loop_
_entity_poly.entity_id
_entity_poly.type
_entity_poly.pdbx_seq_one_letter_code
_entity_poly.pdbx_strand_id
1 'polypeptide(L)'
;MKRSIFTLITISFLFGIFDFHYQNTISPIFSKIFGNSNNPLQLIPLFIYMLLPWYLLSLYVYIKSKKEKLISLKILTLRTILAYLISVISYYLHYVFLLFFVGLPNFENMVLNFSIQNIRYAFIQLFLPGVIEWSIGAIVLGLLISVFNYFVIPTIRRFTEKEKKDIF
;
A
#
# COMPACT_ATOMS: atom_id res chain seq x y z
N MET A 1 -14.05 17.17 -6.20
CA MET A 1 -12.65 16.77 -6.46
C MET A 1 -11.80 16.75 -5.18
N LYS A 2 -11.70 17.85 -4.41
CA LYS A 2 -10.89 17.98 -3.18
C LYS A 2 -11.09 16.83 -2.15
N ARG A 3 -12.33 16.44 -1.85
CA ARG A 3 -12.62 15.32 -0.92
C ARG A 3 -12.05 13.97 -1.39
N SER A 4 -12.04 13.69 -2.70
CA SER A 4 -11.56 12.40 -3.22
C SER A 4 -10.04 12.29 -3.16
N ILE A 5 -9.33 13.38 -3.40
CA ILE A 5 -7.88 13.46 -3.25
C ILE A 5 -7.50 13.28 -1.78
N PHE A 6 -8.19 13.97 -0.87
CA PHE A 6 -7.97 13.81 0.56
C PHE A 6 -8.15 12.35 1.01
N THR A 7 -9.23 11.68 0.59
CA THR A 7 -9.43 10.26 0.91
C THR A 7 -8.32 9.36 0.35
N LEU A 8 -7.86 9.60 -0.88
CA LEU A 8 -6.75 8.84 -1.46
C LEU A 8 -5.45 9.06 -0.67
N ILE A 9 -5.15 10.31 -0.29
CA ILE A 9 -4.00 10.64 0.56
C ILE A 9 -4.11 9.94 1.91
N THR A 10 -5.28 9.94 2.54
CA THR A 10 -5.50 9.23 3.82
C THR A 10 -5.29 7.73 3.67
N ILE A 11 -5.80 7.11 2.60
CA ILE A 11 -5.59 5.68 2.33
C ILE A 11 -4.10 5.38 2.10
N SER A 12 -3.40 6.20 1.33
CA SER A 12 -1.94 6.07 1.12
C SER A 12 -1.15 6.25 2.42
N PHE A 13 -1.55 7.18 3.28
CA PHE A 13 -0.91 7.38 4.58
C PHE A 13 -1.13 6.19 5.52
N LEU A 14 -2.37 5.68 5.58
CA LEU A 14 -2.68 4.47 6.34
C LEU A 14 -1.90 3.26 5.81
N PHE A 15 -1.74 3.13 4.48
CA PHE A 15 -0.89 2.10 3.89
C PHE A 15 0.53 2.19 4.45
N GLY A 16 1.16 3.36 4.42
CA GLY A 16 2.51 3.55 4.95
C GLY A 16 2.64 3.16 6.42
N ILE A 17 1.64 3.49 7.25
CA ILE A 17 1.61 3.07 8.67
C ILE A 17 1.53 1.55 8.79
N PHE A 18 0.63 0.91 8.04
CA PHE A 18 0.45 -0.53 8.12
C PHE A 18 1.67 -1.29 7.58
N ASP A 19 2.31 -0.78 6.53
CA ASP A 19 3.54 -1.36 5.98
C ASP A 19 4.70 -1.25 6.99
N PHE A 20 4.86 -0.08 7.63
CA PHE A 20 5.82 0.09 8.73
C PHE A 20 5.55 -0.88 9.89
N HIS A 21 4.28 -1.00 10.30
CA HIS A 21 3.90 -1.91 11.39
C HIS A 21 4.12 -3.38 11.00
N TYR A 22 3.87 -3.72 9.74
CA TYR A 22 4.15 -5.04 9.20
C TYR A 22 5.64 -5.37 9.29
N GLN A 23 6.50 -4.50 8.75
CA GLN A 23 7.95 -4.69 8.70
C GLN A 23 8.56 -4.82 10.10
N ASN A 24 8.12 -3.98 11.05
CA ASN A 24 8.77 -3.88 12.37
C ASN A 24 8.16 -4.76 13.45
N THR A 25 6.88 -5.13 13.34
CA THR A 25 6.18 -5.89 14.39
C THR A 25 5.77 -7.27 13.92
N ILE A 26 5.08 -7.35 12.78
CA ILE A 26 4.49 -8.61 12.31
C ILE A 26 5.55 -9.52 11.69
N SER A 27 6.37 -9.01 10.78
CA SER A 27 7.40 -9.76 10.07
C SER A 27 8.40 -10.45 11.02
N PRO A 28 8.92 -9.80 12.09
CA PRO A 28 9.82 -10.46 13.03
C PRO A 28 9.12 -11.56 13.85
N ILE A 29 7.86 -11.36 14.25
CA ILE A 29 7.08 -12.36 14.98
C ILE A 29 6.88 -13.60 14.12
N PHE A 30 6.47 -13.40 12.86
CA PHE A 30 6.27 -14.52 11.93
C PHE A 30 7.58 -15.19 11.52
N SER A 31 8.67 -14.45 11.41
CA SER A 31 10.00 -15.01 11.17
C SER A 31 10.45 -15.93 12.32
N LYS A 32 10.12 -15.57 13.57
CA LYS A 32 10.35 -16.41 14.77
C LYS A 32 9.48 -17.66 14.81
N ILE A 33 8.22 -17.56 14.36
CA ILE A 33 7.26 -18.68 14.38
C ILE A 33 7.56 -19.69 13.27
N PHE A 34 7.81 -19.22 12.04
CA PHE A 34 7.88 -20.10 10.85
C PHE A 34 9.29 -20.60 10.53
N GLY A 35 10.32 -19.96 11.09
CA GLY A 35 11.73 -20.34 10.89
C GLY A 35 12.21 -20.21 9.44
N ASN A 36 13.40 -19.63 9.27
CA ASN A 36 14.11 -19.49 7.98
C ASN A 36 13.46 -18.48 6.99
N SER A 37 14.23 -17.51 6.49
CA SER A 37 13.77 -16.41 5.61
C SER A 37 13.26 -16.85 4.23
N ASN A 38 13.40 -18.14 3.89
CA ASN A 38 13.06 -18.69 2.59
C ASN A 38 11.72 -19.44 2.59
N ASN A 39 10.97 -19.44 3.69
CA ASN A 39 9.68 -20.11 3.76
C ASN A 39 8.61 -19.25 3.07
N PRO A 40 7.99 -19.69 1.96
CA PRO A 40 6.97 -18.91 1.25
C PRO A 40 5.74 -18.61 2.12
N LEU A 41 5.52 -19.36 3.20
CA LEU A 41 4.46 -19.08 4.18
C LEU A 41 4.67 -17.76 4.93
N GLN A 42 5.89 -17.21 4.98
CA GLN A 42 6.15 -15.88 5.54
C GLN A 42 5.58 -14.74 4.67
N LEU A 43 5.20 -15.04 3.43
CA LEU A 43 4.50 -14.09 2.58
C LEU A 43 3.00 -14.01 2.90
N ILE A 44 2.42 -15.03 3.55
CA ILE A 44 0.99 -15.03 3.89
C ILE A 44 0.60 -13.84 4.78
N PRO A 45 1.33 -13.54 5.88
CA PRO A 45 1.08 -12.36 6.69
C PRO A 45 1.25 -11.07 5.90
N LEU A 46 2.28 -10.97 5.04
CA LEU A 46 2.50 -9.83 4.14
C LEU A 46 1.28 -9.61 3.27
N PHE A 47 0.82 -10.67 2.60
CA PHE A 47 -0.36 -10.63 1.76
C PHE A 47 -1.57 -10.18 2.57
N ILE A 48 -1.90 -10.82 3.69
CA ILE A 48 -3.05 -10.46 4.54
C ILE A 48 -2.98 -8.99 4.99
N TYR A 49 -1.80 -8.52 5.40
CA TYR A 49 -1.63 -7.12 5.81
C TYR A 49 -1.78 -6.15 4.63
N MET A 50 -1.26 -6.51 3.46
CA MET A 50 -1.44 -5.78 2.20
C MET A 50 -2.87 -5.85 1.64
N LEU A 51 -3.71 -6.79 2.10
CA LEU A 51 -5.15 -6.81 1.78
C LEU A 51 -5.93 -5.74 2.54
N LEU A 52 -5.42 -5.19 3.64
CA LEU A 52 -6.15 -4.19 4.43
C LEU A 52 -6.32 -2.85 3.68
N PRO A 53 -5.28 -2.28 3.04
CA PRO A 53 -5.43 -1.11 2.18
C PRO A 53 -6.31 -1.39 0.95
N TRP A 54 -6.23 -2.61 0.40
CA TRP A 54 -7.14 -3.06 -0.65
C TRP A 54 -8.60 -3.00 -0.16
N TYR A 55 -8.89 -3.54 1.02
CA TYR A 55 -10.22 -3.51 1.62
C TYR A 55 -10.73 -2.07 1.82
N LEU A 56 -9.91 -1.16 2.35
CA LEU A 56 -10.28 0.25 2.52
C LEU A 56 -10.61 0.92 1.19
N LEU A 57 -9.82 0.64 0.14
CA LEU A 57 -10.05 1.16 -1.20
C LEU A 57 -11.33 0.57 -1.81
N SER A 58 -11.54 -0.74 -1.69
CA SER A 58 -12.76 -1.44 -2.12
C SER A 58 -14.00 -0.89 -1.43
N LEU A 59 -13.93 -0.64 -0.11
CA LEU A 59 -15.00 -0.03 0.66
C LEU A 59 -15.29 1.40 0.18
N TYR A 60 -14.24 2.20 -0.07
CA TYR A 60 -14.40 3.54 -0.63
C TYR A 60 -15.14 3.51 -1.96
N VAL A 61 -14.74 2.62 -2.88
CA VAL A 61 -15.39 2.44 -4.18
C VAL A 61 -16.85 2.01 -4.01
N TYR A 62 -17.13 1.07 -3.12
CA TYR A 62 -18.49 0.63 -2.80
C TYR A 62 -19.37 1.81 -2.33
N ILE A 63 -18.89 2.61 -1.37
CA ILE A 63 -19.63 3.79 -0.87
C ILE A 63 -19.82 4.84 -1.97
N LYS A 64 -18.81 5.12 -2.78
CA LYS A 64 -18.90 6.08 -3.90
C LYS A 64 -19.88 5.62 -4.97
N SER A 65 -19.87 4.33 -5.29
CA SER A 65 -20.77 3.75 -6.28
C SER A 65 -22.24 3.89 -5.89
N LYS A 66 -22.57 3.97 -4.59
CA LYS A 66 -23.93 4.28 -4.12
C LYS A 66 -24.42 5.67 -4.52
N LYS A 67 -23.51 6.63 -4.72
CA LYS A 67 -23.83 8.06 -4.90
C LYS A 67 -23.60 8.59 -6.32
N GLU A 68 -22.79 7.92 -7.14
CA GLU A 68 -22.42 8.39 -8.48
C GLU A 68 -22.54 7.27 -9.53
N LYS A 69 -22.75 7.66 -10.81
CA LYS A 69 -22.61 6.76 -11.96
C LYS A 69 -21.24 6.07 -11.90
N LEU A 70 -21.23 4.78 -12.25
CA LEU A 70 -20.07 3.87 -12.27
C LEU A 70 -18.77 4.60 -12.59
N ILE A 71 -17.82 4.59 -11.64
CA ILE A 71 -16.45 5.05 -11.90
C ILE A 71 -15.91 4.20 -13.04
N SER A 72 -15.45 4.83 -14.13
CA SER A 72 -14.89 4.08 -15.26
C SER A 72 -13.63 3.33 -14.80
N LEU A 73 -13.43 2.12 -15.33
CA LEU A 73 -12.26 1.29 -15.01
C LEU A 73 -10.96 2.09 -15.15
N LYS A 74 -10.84 2.90 -16.21
CA LYS A 74 -9.68 3.79 -16.42
C LYS A 74 -9.40 4.73 -15.25
N ILE A 75 -10.43 5.40 -14.72
CA ILE A 75 -10.27 6.35 -13.61
C ILE A 75 -9.92 5.59 -12.32
N LEU A 76 -10.55 4.44 -12.11
CA LEU A 76 -10.31 3.59 -10.96
C LEU A 76 -8.85 3.08 -10.95
N THR A 77 -8.41 2.49 -12.06
CA THR A 77 -7.03 2.02 -12.26
C THR A 77 -6.01 3.12 -12.01
N LEU A 78 -6.19 4.29 -12.62
CA LEU A 78 -5.24 5.39 -12.44
C LEU A 78 -5.14 5.81 -10.97
N ARG A 79 -6.26 5.95 -10.28
CA ARG A 79 -6.29 6.35 -8.87
C ARG A 79 -5.67 5.30 -7.96
N THR A 80 -5.94 4.03 -8.21
CA THR A 80 -5.37 2.94 -7.42
C THR A 80 -3.86 2.87 -7.60
N ILE A 81 -3.37 2.85 -8.84
CA ILE A 81 -1.93 2.80 -9.12
C ILE A 81 -1.23 4.00 -8.48
N LEU A 82 -1.77 5.21 -8.63
CA LEU A 82 -1.20 6.41 -8.00
C LEU A 82 -1.16 6.29 -6.47
N ALA A 83 -2.20 5.76 -5.84
CA ALA A 83 -2.23 5.59 -4.39
C ALA A 83 -1.12 4.63 -3.91
N TYR A 84 -0.91 3.52 -4.64
CA TYR A 84 0.16 2.56 -4.34
C TYR A 84 1.56 3.16 -4.62
N LEU A 85 1.76 3.85 -5.75
CA LEU A 85 3.03 4.51 -6.06
C LEU A 85 3.41 5.57 -5.03
N ILE A 86 2.46 6.41 -4.61
CA ILE A 86 2.67 7.40 -3.54
C ILE A 86 3.08 6.68 -2.26
N SER A 87 2.48 5.53 -1.97
CA SER A 87 2.82 4.76 -0.78
C SER A 87 4.23 4.18 -0.83
N VAL A 88 4.64 3.61 -1.97
CA VAL A 88 6.01 3.12 -2.18
C VAL A 88 7.02 4.26 -1.98
N ILE A 89 6.79 5.41 -2.62
CA ILE A 89 7.68 6.57 -2.48
C ILE A 89 7.74 7.03 -1.01
N SER A 90 6.59 7.11 -0.34
CA SER A 90 6.50 7.54 1.06
C SER A 90 7.25 6.59 2.00
N TYR A 91 7.13 5.28 1.77
CA TYR A 91 7.84 4.26 2.54
C TYR A 91 9.36 4.41 2.42
N TYR A 92 9.88 4.53 1.20
CA TYR A 92 11.32 4.67 0.99
C TYR A 92 11.86 6.03 1.44
N LEU A 93 11.08 7.11 1.34
CA LEU A 93 11.45 8.40 1.94
C LEU A 93 11.52 8.31 3.47
N HIS A 94 10.58 7.59 4.08
CA HIS A 94 10.62 7.32 5.52
C HIS A 94 11.88 6.52 5.91
N TYR A 95 12.28 5.54 5.08
CA TYR A 95 13.51 4.78 5.31
C TYR A 95 14.76 5.68 5.25
N VAL A 96 14.82 6.62 4.30
CA VAL A 96 15.88 7.64 4.24
C VAL A 96 15.86 8.53 5.48
N PHE A 97 14.66 8.92 5.96
CA PHE A 97 14.53 9.65 7.21
C PHE A 97 15.10 8.84 8.39
N LEU A 98 14.73 7.57 8.54
CA LEU A 98 15.27 6.71 9.59
C LEU A 98 16.80 6.61 9.51
N LEU A 99 17.35 6.43 8.30
CA LEU A 99 18.79 6.33 8.07
C LEU A 99 19.57 7.54 8.62
N PHE A 100 19.08 8.76 8.38
CA PHE A 100 19.78 9.98 8.78
C PHE A 100 19.43 10.50 10.17
N PHE A 101 18.23 10.23 10.68
CA PHE A 101 17.74 10.86 11.91
C PHE A 101 17.60 9.91 13.09
N VAL A 102 17.37 8.61 12.86
CA VAL A 102 17.16 7.63 13.93
C VAL A 102 18.33 6.64 14.01
N GLY A 103 18.91 6.30 12.86
CA GLY A 103 19.86 5.21 12.72
C GLY A 103 19.15 3.91 12.37
N LEU A 104 19.72 3.20 11.42
CA LEU A 104 19.31 1.85 11.05
C LEU A 104 20.43 0.87 11.42
N PRO A 105 20.09 -0.39 11.76
CA PRO A 105 21.10 -1.41 12.02
C PRO A 105 22.09 -1.51 10.86
N ASN A 106 23.39 -1.58 11.17
CA ASN A 106 24.51 -1.57 10.20
C ASN A 106 24.80 -0.21 9.53
N PHE A 107 24.04 0.84 9.84
CA PHE A 107 24.21 2.19 9.31
C PHE A 107 24.25 3.26 10.40
N GLU A 108 24.62 2.90 11.64
CA GLU A 108 24.63 3.86 12.76
C GLU A 108 25.61 5.02 12.51
N ASN A 109 26.65 4.80 11.71
CA ASN A 109 27.63 5.81 11.30
C ASN A 109 27.08 6.91 10.36
N MET A 110 25.88 6.71 9.80
CA MET A 110 25.23 7.68 8.91
C MET A 110 24.32 8.67 9.66
N VAL A 111 24.05 8.43 10.95
CA VAL A 111 23.17 9.29 11.76
C VAL A 111 23.74 10.70 11.85
N LEU A 112 22.91 11.69 11.46
CA LEU A 112 23.23 13.12 11.37
C LEU A 112 24.45 13.45 10.48
N ASN A 113 24.94 12.49 9.69
CA ASN A 113 26.10 12.65 8.82
C ASN A 113 25.65 12.83 7.37
N PHE A 114 25.37 14.08 6.99
CA PHE A 114 24.86 14.48 5.67
C PHE A 114 25.95 14.65 4.60
N SER A 115 27.01 13.82 4.63
CA SER A 115 28.04 13.84 3.59
C SER A 115 27.44 13.49 2.21
N ILE A 116 28.05 14.01 1.14
CA ILE A 116 27.61 13.72 -0.23
C ILE A 116 27.65 12.20 -0.52
N GLN A 117 28.59 11.47 0.07
CA GLN A 117 28.71 10.03 -0.03
C GLN A 117 27.51 9.34 0.61
N ASN A 118 27.13 9.74 1.83
CA ASN A 118 25.99 9.15 2.54
C ASN A 118 24.67 9.49 1.84
N ILE A 119 24.50 10.72 1.36
CA ILE A 119 23.30 11.11 0.60
C ILE A 119 23.20 10.30 -0.70
N ARG A 120 24.30 10.17 -1.45
CA ARG A 120 24.32 9.33 -2.66
C ARG A 120 24.03 7.88 -2.33
N TYR A 121 24.59 7.33 -1.26
CA TYR A 121 24.33 5.96 -0.85
C TYR A 121 22.84 5.78 -0.51
N ALA A 122 22.29 6.63 0.35
CA ALA A 122 20.88 6.59 0.74
C ALA A 122 19.93 6.66 -0.46
N PHE A 123 20.18 7.57 -1.40
CA PHE A 123 19.27 7.78 -2.52
C PHE A 123 19.50 6.82 -3.69
N ILE A 124 20.74 6.50 -4.04
CA ILE A 124 21.06 5.70 -5.23
C ILE A 124 21.09 4.20 -4.90
N GLN A 125 21.61 3.81 -3.73
CA GLN A 125 21.78 2.40 -3.38
C GLN A 125 20.57 1.82 -2.63
N LEU A 126 19.86 2.65 -1.85
CA LEU A 126 18.73 2.18 -1.05
C LEU A 126 17.38 2.64 -1.59
N PHE A 127 17.16 3.95 -1.72
CA PHE A 127 15.87 4.52 -2.11
C PHE A 127 15.48 4.16 -3.54
N LEU A 128 16.32 4.49 -4.53
CA LEU A 128 15.96 4.36 -5.95
C LEU A 128 15.69 2.90 -6.38
N PRO A 129 16.53 1.90 -6.03
CA PRO A 129 16.27 0.52 -6.42
C PRO A 129 14.98 0.00 -5.79
N GLY A 130 14.76 0.29 -4.51
CA GLY A 130 13.54 -0.09 -3.81
C GLY A 130 12.29 0.55 -4.41
N VAL A 131 12.33 1.85 -4.71
CA VAL A 131 11.21 2.53 -5.38
C VAL A 131 10.94 1.92 -6.75
N ILE A 132 11.97 1.62 -7.55
CA ILE A 132 11.79 1.03 -8.89
C ILE A 132 11.17 -0.37 -8.80
N GLU A 133 11.74 -1.24 -7.98
CA GLU A 133 11.28 -2.63 -7.80
C GLU A 133 9.82 -2.66 -7.34
N TRP A 134 9.49 -1.91 -6.29
CA TRP A 134 8.15 -1.93 -5.71
C TRP A 134 7.15 -1.09 -6.50
N SER A 135 7.58 -0.18 -7.37
CA SER A 135 6.69 0.50 -8.31
C SER A 135 6.08 -0.48 -9.32
N ILE A 136 6.83 -1.51 -9.74
CA ILE A 136 6.30 -2.57 -10.60
C ILE A 136 5.21 -3.34 -9.86
N GLY A 137 5.48 -3.75 -8.61
CA GLY A 137 4.50 -4.40 -7.75
C GLY A 137 3.25 -3.55 -7.52
N ALA A 138 3.41 -2.26 -7.25
CA ALA A 138 2.34 -1.28 -7.10
C ALA A 138 1.44 -1.19 -8.34
N ILE A 139 2.02 -1.22 -9.54
CA ILE A 139 1.26 -1.21 -10.81
C ILE A 139 0.45 -2.49 -10.96
N VAL A 140 1.07 -3.66 -10.75
CA VAL A 140 0.42 -4.97 -10.89
C VAL A 140 -0.73 -5.11 -9.89
N LEU A 141 -0.47 -4.86 -8.60
CA LEU A 141 -1.49 -4.90 -7.56
C LEU A 141 -2.59 -3.86 -7.83
N GLY A 142 -2.22 -2.65 -8.23
CA GLY A 142 -3.18 -1.60 -8.54
C GLY A 142 -4.12 -1.97 -9.69
N LEU A 143 -3.63 -2.66 -10.72
CA LEU A 143 -4.45 -3.20 -11.80
C LEU A 143 -5.41 -4.29 -11.30
N LEU A 144 -4.90 -5.29 -10.60
CA LEU A 144 -5.71 -6.41 -10.08
C LEU A 144 -6.86 -5.91 -9.20
N ILE A 145 -6.54 -5.02 -8.26
CA ILE A 145 -7.51 -4.41 -7.34
C ILE A 145 -8.56 -3.60 -8.09
N SER A 146 -8.15 -2.87 -9.13
CA SER A 146 -9.08 -2.03 -9.90
C SER A 146 -10.04 -2.87 -10.73
N VAL A 147 -9.56 -3.95 -11.34
CA VAL A 147 -10.40 -4.93 -12.05
C VAL A 147 -11.40 -5.57 -11.09
N PHE A 148 -10.93 -6.05 -9.93
CA PHE A 148 -11.80 -6.61 -8.90
C PHE A 148 -12.88 -5.60 -8.48
N ASN A 149 -12.48 -4.37 -8.16
CA ASN A 149 -13.41 -3.33 -7.73
C ASN A 149 -14.40 -2.91 -8.82
N TYR A 150 -14.00 -2.98 -10.09
CA TYR A 150 -14.88 -2.64 -11.21
C TYR A 150 -15.96 -3.69 -11.46
N PHE A 151 -15.63 -4.99 -11.37
CA PHE A 151 -16.57 -6.07 -11.69
C PHE A 151 -17.34 -6.59 -10.47
N VAL A 152 -16.66 -6.77 -9.34
CA VAL A 152 -17.21 -7.48 -8.19
C VAL A 152 -18.09 -6.57 -7.34
N ILE A 153 -17.67 -5.33 -7.10
CA ILE A 153 -18.39 -4.39 -6.22
C ILE A 153 -19.80 -4.06 -6.75
N PRO A 154 -20.02 -3.78 -8.05
CA PRO A 154 -21.38 -3.58 -8.57
C PRO A 154 -22.25 -4.84 -8.46
N THR A 155 -21.65 -6.02 -8.61
CA THR A 155 -22.36 -7.30 -8.50
C THR A 155 -22.84 -7.53 -7.08
N ILE A 156 -21.96 -7.41 -6.08
CA ILE A 156 -22.31 -7.48 -4.65
C ILE A 156 -23.43 -6.50 -4.32
N ARG A 157 -23.34 -5.26 -4.80
CA ARG A 157 -24.36 -4.24 -4.58
C ARG A 157 -25.73 -4.68 -5.11
N ARG A 158 -25.81 -5.20 -6.35
CA ARG A 158 -27.08 -5.64 -6.94
C ARG A 158 -27.72 -6.76 -6.13
N PHE A 159 -26.93 -7.69 -5.62
CA PHE A 159 -27.42 -8.75 -4.73
C PHE A 159 -27.98 -8.17 -3.42
N THR A 160 -27.25 -7.27 -2.75
CA THR A 160 -27.72 -6.65 -1.49
C THR A 160 -28.96 -5.78 -1.67
N GLU A 161 -29.08 -5.06 -2.80
CA GLU A 161 -30.29 -4.27 -3.10
C GLU A 161 -31.50 -5.15 -3.41
N LYS A 162 -31.29 -6.32 -4.03
CA LYS A 162 -32.35 -7.30 -4.31
C LYS A 162 -32.87 -7.93 -3.02
N GLU A 163 -31.98 -8.42 -2.15
CA GLU A 163 -32.38 -8.96 -0.83
C GLU A 163 -33.20 -7.97 -0.01
N LYS A 164 -32.82 -6.68 -0.01
CA LYS A 164 -33.60 -5.66 0.69
C LYS A 164 -35.00 -5.46 0.11
N LYS A 165 -35.20 -5.65 -1.19
CA LYS A 165 -36.54 -5.56 -1.81
C LYS A 165 -37.39 -6.80 -1.56
N ASP A 166 -36.79 -7.94 -1.29
CA ASP A 166 -37.52 -9.19 -1.01
C ASP A 166 -37.94 -9.28 0.48
N ILE A 167 -37.42 -8.40 1.34
CA ILE A 167 -37.71 -8.34 2.80
C ILE A 167 -38.80 -7.29 3.16
N PHE A 168 -39.11 -6.37 2.25
CA PHE A 168 -40.12 -5.30 2.43
C PHE A 168 -41.20 -5.38 1.36
#